data_AF-A0A8X7XDS5-F1
#
_entry.id   AF-A0A8X7XDS5-F1
#
_cell.length_a   1.000
_cell.length_b   1.000
_cell.length_c   1.000
_cell.angle_alpha   90.00
_cell.angle_beta   90.00
_cell.angle_gamma   90.00
#
_symmetry.space_group_name_H-M   'P 1'
#
loop_
_entity.id
_entity.type
_entity.pdbx_description
1 polymer ?
#
loop_
_entity_poly.entity_id
_entity_poly.type
_entity_poly.pdbx_seq_one_letter_code
_entity_poly.pdbx_strand_id
1 'polypeptide(L)'
;MTEDDDAEVDLCTEASGLLCQIKRHHFFVIGKFPVREAVPKITMSKKNSMYLVEKVNHGNTSAEEEERPSLDSSLLKASRIPISSKNAAEAFSSHQQANIDVGDLKDRNSLDVNGLWKKLNKSEKEKLELTKLLNEEVKKYETQMAKLRLSMEKVEDIRQKLEFEITMVKVEAGKDKHAAEKKMEQMQKMNEHLRAQNAEMLQRMSDIEKALEITKKARDEDQHVFESDLSEREKILQNYDKEIKLLTSEKIHLEHVLQVQENTLMELQKKLLQQETGRKKDSETLKIQATELEYSTEREGRLKLELENAMKRVKSLEESIESEREAHLKSKFGSEIIQLKFHELEAELQAEKTKTANAMCAMETVKKQLGELEETYQKERTKASDSIEKLHK
;
A
#
# COMPACT_ATOMS: atom_id res chain seq x y z
N MET A 1 -5.94 58.27 12.38
CA MET A 1 -5.20 57.28 13.19
C MET A 1 -6.09 56.07 13.31
N THR A 2 -5.80 55.03 12.53
CA THR A 2 -6.07 53.60 12.73
C THR A 2 -5.72 52.95 11.39
N GLU A 3 -4.46 52.53 11.32
CA GLU A 3 -3.93 51.60 10.33
C GLU A 3 -4.33 50.20 10.80
N ASP A 4 -5.03 49.43 9.98
CA ASP A 4 -5.27 48.00 10.15
C ASP A 4 -5.73 47.44 8.78
N ASP A 5 -4.80 47.36 7.83
CA ASP A 5 -4.96 46.72 6.52
C ASP A 5 -3.67 45.93 6.23
N ASP A 6 -3.38 44.85 6.95
CA ASP A 6 -2.22 43.97 6.70
C ASP A 6 -2.43 42.54 7.24
N ALA A 7 -3.52 41.87 6.88
CA ALA A 7 -3.76 40.46 7.26
C ALA A 7 -4.34 39.59 6.13
N GLU A 8 -4.05 39.92 4.86
CA GLU A 8 -4.53 39.15 3.69
C GLU A 8 -3.38 38.50 2.90
N VAL A 9 -2.35 38.01 3.60
CA VAL A 9 -1.29 37.19 3.00
C VAL A 9 -0.98 36.03 3.92
N ASP A 10 -1.59 34.85 3.68
CA ASP A 10 -0.83 33.58 3.75
C ASP A 10 -1.60 32.28 3.42
N LEU A 11 -2.89 32.30 3.12
CA LEU A 11 -3.61 31.06 2.76
C LEU A 11 -3.16 30.45 1.40
N CYS A 12 -2.66 31.27 0.47
CA CYS A 12 -2.11 30.78 -0.80
C CYS A 12 -0.71 30.17 -0.66
N THR A 13 0.06 30.53 0.36
CA THR A 13 1.43 30.05 0.56
C THR A 13 1.42 28.64 1.19
N GLU A 14 0.52 28.38 2.14
CA GLU A 14 0.36 27.05 2.75
C GLU A 14 -0.23 26.02 1.77
N ALA A 15 -1.22 26.40 0.96
CA ALA A 15 -1.79 25.51 -0.05
C ALA A 15 -0.74 25.12 -1.12
N SER A 16 0.15 26.06 -1.48
CA SER A 16 1.26 25.81 -2.41
C SER A 16 2.34 24.91 -1.80
N GLY A 17 2.60 25.05 -0.49
CA GLY A 17 3.53 24.19 0.25
C GLY A 17 3.08 22.73 0.34
N LEU A 18 1.79 22.50 0.63
CA LEU A 18 1.21 21.15 0.69
C LEU A 18 1.16 20.47 -0.69
N LEU A 19 0.84 21.22 -1.75
CA LEU A 19 0.86 20.68 -3.12
C LEU A 19 2.28 20.27 -3.56
N CYS A 20 3.31 20.94 -3.05
CA CYS A 20 4.71 20.63 -3.34
C CYS A 20 5.22 19.41 -2.55
N GLN A 21 4.71 19.19 -1.32
CA GLN A 21 4.98 17.97 -0.54
C GLN A 21 4.30 16.73 -1.15
N ILE A 22 3.05 16.85 -1.61
CA ILE A 22 2.32 15.75 -2.26
C ILE A 22 3.00 15.35 -3.58
N LYS A 23 3.48 16.31 -4.38
CA LYS A 23 4.25 16.02 -5.60
C LYS A 23 5.60 15.35 -5.29
N ARG A 24 6.31 15.71 -4.21
CA ARG A 24 7.56 15.04 -3.82
C ARG A 24 7.34 13.61 -3.35
N HIS A 25 6.24 13.30 -2.65
CA HIS A 25 5.94 11.93 -2.25
C HIS A 25 5.49 11.05 -3.42
N HIS A 26 4.71 11.57 -4.38
CA HIS A 26 4.34 10.79 -5.56
C HIS A 26 5.50 10.58 -6.56
N PHE A 27 6.45 11.53 -6.67
CA PHE A 27 7.62 11.35 -7.54
C PHE A 27 8.66 10.37 -6.98
N PHE A 28 8.66 10.11 -5.67
CA PHE A 28 9.59 9.16 -5.06
C PHE A 28 9.07 7.71 -5.08
N VAL A 29 7.75 7.50 -5.24
CA VAL A 29 7.14 6.16 -5.26
C VAL A 29 6.99 5.59 -6.68
N ILE A 30 7.01 6.42 -7.73
CA ILE A 30 6.84 5.98 -9.14
C ILE A 30 8.20 5.83 -9.89
N GLY A 31 9.32 5.98 -9.18
CA GLY A 31 10.63 6.20 -9.82
C GLY A 31 11.68 5.11 -9.66
N LYS A 32 11.37 3.81 -9.70
CA LYS A 32 12.39 2.74 -9.86
C LYS A 32 11.86 1.50 -10.59
N PHE A 33 11.68 1.59 -11.90
CA PHE A 33 11.77 0.43 -12.79
C PHE A 33 13.15 0.43 -13.45
N PRO A 34 14.07 -0.49 -13.10
CA PRO A 34 15.26 -0.69 -13.90
C PRO A 34 14.87 -1.53 -15.12
N VAL A 35 14.72 -0.89 -16.28
CA VAL A 35 14.78 -1.59 -17.57
C VAL A 35 16.22 -2.07 -17.73
N ARG A 36 16.51 -3.29 -17.26
CA ARG A 36 17.72 -4.03 -17.63
C ARG A 36 17.48 -4.70 -18.96
N GLU A 37 17.81 -4.02 -20.05
CA GLU A 37 18.20 -4.71 -21.28
C GLU A 37 19.56 -5.37 -21.04
N ALA A 38 19.53 -6.61 -20.56
CA ALA A 38 20.70 -7.46 -20.51
C ALA A 38 20.72 -8.37 -21.75
N VAL A 39 21.38 -7.88 -22.80
CA VAL A 39 21.93 -8.73 -23.86
C VAL A 39 22.92 -9.71 -23.19
N PRO A 40 22.80 -11.04 -23.37
CA PRO A 40 23.75 -11.96 -22.74
C PRO A 40 25.10 -11.92 -23.45
N LYS A 41 26.06 -11.17 -22.87
CA LYS A 41 27.49 -11.39 -23.10
C LYS A 41 27.92 -12.63 -22.32
N ILE A 42 28.08 -13.73 -23.04
CA ILE A 42 28.75 -14.94 -22.55
C ILE A 42 30.19 -14.57 -22.21
N THR A 43 30.51 -14.45 -20.92
CA THR A 43 31.89 -14.40 -20.44
C THR A 43 32.13 -15.66 -19.61
N MET A 44 33.00 -16.51 -20.15
CA MET A 44 33.54 -17.69 -19.47
C MET A 44 34.39 -17.23 -18.29
N SER A 45 33.96 -17.48 -17.06
CA SER A 45 34.79 -17.32 -15.86
C SER A 45 35.03 -18.68 -15.20
N LYS A 46 36.31 -19.04 -15.13
CA LYS A 46 36.85 -20.17 -14.38
C LYS A 46 36.94 -19.82 -12.89
N LYS A 47 36.41 -20.68 -12.02
CA LYS A 47 37.14 -21.42 -10.95
C LYS A 47 36.25 -21.77 -9.74
N ASN A 48 36.29 -23.07 -9.44
CA ASN A 48 36.49 -23.72 -8.15
C ASN A 48 35.38 -23.80 -7.08
N SER A 49 35.01 -25.08 -6.84
CA SER A 49 35.11 -25.80 -5.55
C SER A 49 34.06 -25.53 -4.47
N MET A 50 33.20 -26.52 -4.25
CA MET A 50 33.02 -27.01 -2.87
C MET A 50 32.60 -28.50 -2.85
N TYR A 51 33.30 -29.23 -1.98
CA TYR A 51 33.11 -30.63 -1.66
C TYR A 51 31.73 -30.89 -1.05
N LEU A 52 31.13 -32.03 -1.37
CA LEU A 52 30.31 -32.77 -0.40
C LEU A 52 30.38 -34.28 -0.68
N VAL A 53 30.80 -34.96 0.37
CA VAL A 53 30.86 -36.41 0.58
C VAL A 53 29.47 -36.88 1.00
N GLU A 54 28.99 -38.00 0.45
CA GLU A 54 28.29 -39.11 1.15
C GLU A 54 27.77 -40.12 0.10
N LYS A 55 28.31 -41.34 0.09
CA LYS A 55 27.84 -42.59 0.73
C LYS A 55 26.91 -43.45 -0.15
N VAL A 56 27.51 -44.51 -0.69
CA VAL A 56 27.12 -45.94 -0.63
C VAL A 56 25.63 -46.30 -0.68
N ASN A 57 25.27 -47.06 -1.73
CA ASN A 57 24.43 -48.29 -1.74
C ASN A 57 24.64 -48.94 -3.14
N HIS A 58 25.39 -50.02 -3.32
CA HIS A 58 25.10 -51.47 -3.09
C HIS A 58 23.87 -52.05 -3.80
N GLY A 59 24.16 -53.01 -4.69
CA GLY A 59 23.25 -53.97 -5.32
C GLY A 59 23.02 -53.67 -6.81
N ASN A 60 23.17 -54.58 -7.76
CA ASN A 60 23.60 -55.97 -7.80
C ASN A 60 23.69 -56.37 -9.30
N THR A 61 24.60 -57.30 -9.64
CA THR A 61 24.52 -58.34 -10.71
C THR A 61 24.10 -57.90 -12.13
N SER A 62 24.87 -58.13 -13.18
CA SER A 62 25.30 -59.43 -13.73
C SER A 62 26.46 -59.17 -14.72
N ALA A 63 27.62 -59.84 -14.63
CA ALA A 63 27.87 -61.24 -14.98
C ALA A 63 27.50 -61.56 -16.44
N GLU A 64 28.37 -61.15 -17.38
CA GLU A 64 28.66 -61.95 -18.58
C GLU A 64 30.19 -61.93 -18.78
N GLU A 65 30.78 -63.06 -18.38
CA GLU A 65 32.09 -63.54 -18.79
C GLU A 65 32.06 -63.78 -20.30
N GLU A 66 33.08 -63.32 -21.03
CA GLU A 66 33.55 -64.13 -22.15
C GLU A 66 35.06 -64.00 -22.33
N GLU A 67 35.65 -65.18 -22.31
CA GLU A 67 37.04 -65.48 -22.03
C GLU A 67 37.96 -65.12 -23.20
N ARG A 68 39.12 -64.57 -22.85
CA ARG A 68 40.34 -64.72 -23.67
C ARG A 68 40.92 -66.11 -23.43
N PRO A 69 41.24 -66.91 -24.46
CA PRO A 69 42.24 -67.95 -24.30
C PRO A 69 43.61 -67.35 -24.58
N SER A 70 44.36 -67.15 -23.50
CA SER A 70 45.80 -67.26 -23.50
C SER A 70 46.15 -68.69 -23.91
N LEU A 71 46.87 -68.85 -25.03
CA LEU A 71 47.58 -70.10 -25.32
C LEU A 71 49.07 -69.79 -25.39
N ASP A 72 49.64 -69.70 -24.19
CA ASP A 72 51.01 -70.10 -23.96
C ASP A 72 51.04 -71.64 -24.01
N SER A 73 51.68 -72.19 -25.04
CA SER A 73 51.92 -73.63 -25.17
C SER A 73 53.37 -73.84 -25.56
N SER A 74 54.20 -73.74 -24.54
CA SER A 74 55.46 -74.47 -24.41
C SER A 74 55.25 -75.96 -24.71
N LEU A 75 55.52 -76.43 -25.93
CA LEU A 75 55.68 -77.85 -26.23
C LEU A 75 56.41 -78.04 -27.57
N LEU A 76 57.73 -78.16 -27.51
CA LEU A 76 58.54 -79.04 -28.37
C LEU A 76 59.89 -79.27 -27.66
N LYS A 77 59.81 -79.85 -26.46
CA LYS A 77 60.91 -80.64 -25.89
C LYS A 77 60.76 -82.05 -26.46
N ALA A 78 61.88 -82.54 -27.00
CA ALA A 78 62.22 -83.95 -27.15
C ALA A 78 61.30 -84.83 -28.02
N SER A 79 61.78 -85.11 -29.23
CA SER A 79 61.88 -86.50 -29.68
C SER A 79 63.15 -86.68 -30.50
N ARG A 80 64.31 -86.46 -29.84
CA ARG A 80 65.52 -87.20 -30.20
C ARG A 80 65.22 -88.63 -29.81
N ILE A 81 65.05 -89.52 -30.78
CA ILE A 81 65.21 -90.94 -30.54
C ILE A 81 66.69 -91.14 -30.18
N PRO A 82 67.03 -91.54 -28.94
CA PRO A 82 68.36 -92.02 -28.63
C PRO A 82 68.31 -93.53 -28.87
N ILE A 83 68.73 -94.01 -30.04
CA ILE A 83 69.18 -95.40 -30.12
C ILE A 83 70.61 -95.43 -29.58
N SER A 84 70.69 -95.37 -28.25
CA SER A 84 71.81 -95.90 -27.47
C SER A 84 71.28 -97.14 -26.76
N SER A 85 71.52 -98.29 -27.36
CA SER A 85 71.57 -99.58 -26.69
C SER A 85 72.40 -100.47 -27.61
N LYS A 86 73.70 -100.63 -27.32
CA LYS A 86 74.22 -101.83 -26.65
C LYS A 86 73.59 -103.09 -27.25
N ASN A 87 74.44 -103.86 -27.93
CA ASN A 87 74.24 -105.20 -28.53
C ASN A 87 74.16 -105.21 -30.07
N ALA A 88 75.30 -104.94 -30.71
CA ALA A 88 75.72 -105.56 -31.98
C ALA A 88 77.22 -105.31 -32.25
N ALA A 89 78.03 -105.31 -31.19
CA ALA A 89 79.50 -105.28 -31.24
C ALA A 89 80.12 -106.57 -30.65
N GLU A 90 79.33 -107.63 -30.53
CA GLU A 90 79.74 -108.97 -30.06
C GLU A 90 79.34 -110.00 -31.13
N ALA A 91 80.30 -110.28 -32.03
CA ALA A 91 80.37 -111.32 -33.09
C ALA A 91 80.96 -110.63 -34.34
N PHE A 92 82.27 -110.47 -34.52
CA PHE A 92 83.28 -111.51 -34.64
C PHE A 92 84.67 -110.90 -34.37
N SER A 93 85.10 -110.89 -33.11
CA SER A 93 86.51 -110.79 -32.73
C SER A 93 86.75 -111.76 -31.58
N SER A 94 86.71 -113.06 -31.90
CA SER A 94 87.05 -114.17 -31.01
C SER A 94 87.36 -115.41 -31.84
N HIS A 95 88.51 -115.43 -32.50
CA HIS A 95 89.35 -116.63 -32.58
C HIS A 95 90.75 -116.26 -33.10
N GLN A 96 91.58 -115.82 -32.15
CA GLN A 96 92.99 -116.12 -32.15
C GLN A 96 93.17 -117.34 -31.22
N GLN A 97 94.11 -118.21 -31.55
CA GLN A 97 94.59 -119.34 -30.73
C GLN A 97 93.88 -120.71 -30.84
N ALA A 98 94.29 -121.48 -31.86
CA ALA A 98 94.51 -122.92 -31.70
C ALA A 98 95.76 -123.30 -32.52
N ASN A 99 96.91 -123.27 -31.84
CA ASN A 99 98.09 -124.05 -32.20
C ASN A 99 97.90 -125.49 -31.69
N ILE A 100 98.70 -126.43 -32.22
CA ILE A 100 98.86 -127.86 -31.88
C ILE A 100 97.90 -128.73 -32.73
N ASP A 101 98.31 -129.74 -33.51
CA ASP A 101 99.36 -130.73 -33.23
C ASP A 101 100.04 -131.28 -34.51
N VAL A 102 101.33 -131.59 -34.37
CA VAL A 102 102.20 -132.28 -35.32
C VAL A 102 102.33 -133.72 -34.83
N GLY A 103 102.15 -134.69 -35.73
CA GLY A 103 102.51 -136.10 -35.51
C GLY A 103 101.38 -136.95 -34.93
N ASP A 104 101.31 -138.26 -35.17
CA ASP A 104 102.07 -139.14 -36.05
C ASP A 104 101.29 -140.47 -36.02
N LEU A 105 100.87 -141.01 -37.16
CA LEU A 105 100.59 -142.45 -37.35
C LEU A 105 100.68 -142.77 -38.86
N LYS A 106 101.93 -142.99 -39.32
CA LYS A 106 102.36 -144.24 -40.00
C LYS A 106 101.39 -145.41 -39.73
N ASP A 107 100.98 -146.30 -40.63
CA ASP A 107 101.60 -147.05 -41.74
C ASP A 107 100.39 -147.77 -42.41
N ARG A 108 100.25 -148.09 -43.71
CA ARG A 108 101.16 -148.52 -44.77
C ARG A 108 100.68 -148.07 -46.17
N ASN A 109 101.61 -147.47 -46.90
CA ASN A 109 101.89 -147.55 -48.34
C ASN A 109 100.78 -147.36 -49.41
N SER A 110 100.76 -146.15 -49.98
CA SER A 110 100.89 -145.84 -51.43
C SER A 110 100.41 -144.40 -51.70
N LEU A 111 101.29 -143.43 -52.00
CA LEU A 111 100.94 -142.00 -52.20
C LEU A 111 101.60 -141.38 -53.45
N ASP A 112 100.78 -140.65 -54.22
CA ASP A 112 101.07 -140.01 -55.53
C ASP A 112 101.16 -138.46 -55.41
N VAL A 113 102.32 -137.90 -55.73
CA VAL A 113 102.71 -136.47 -55.62
C VAL A 113 102.03 -135.57 -56.67
N ASN A 114 101.58 -136.13 -57.81
CA ASN A 114 100.86 -135.39 -58.85
C ASN A 114 99.47 -134.90 -58.36
N GLY A 115 98.92 -135.58 -57.36
CA GLY A 115 97.65 -135.22 -56.73
C GLY A 115 97.70 -133.90 -55.95
N LEU A 116 98.86 -133.52 -55.38
CA LEU A 116 98.99 -132.32 -54.56
C LEU A 116 99.07 -131.04 -55.40
N TRP A 117 99.78 -131.05 -56.54
CA TRP A 117 99.86 -129.91 -57.45
C TRP A 117 98.51 -129.60 -58.10
N LYS A 118 97.75 -130.65 -58.47
CA LYS A 118 96.36 -130.51 -58.93
C LYS A 118 95.44 -129.94 -57.85
N LYS A 119 95.64 -130.32 -56.57
CA LYS A 119 94.88 -129.74 -55.44
C LYS A 119 95.21 -128.27 -55.20
N LEU A 120 96.48 -127.87 -55.29
CA LEU A 120 96.88 -126.47 -55.16
C LEU A 120 96.30 -125.61 -56.29
N ASN A 121 96.44 -126.07 -57.54
CA ASN A 121 95.92 -125.35 -58.70
C ASN A 121 94.37 -125.29 -58.68
N LYS A 122 93.72 -126.32 -58.13
CA LYS A 122 92.27 -126.32 -57.87
C LYS A 122 91.88 -125.32 -56.77
N SER A 123 92.61 -125.27 -55.67
CA SER A 123 92.39 -124.31 -54.57
C SER A 123 92.66 -122.86 -54.99
N GLU A 124 93.66 -122.61 -55.84
CA GLU A 124 93.96 -121.29 -56.39
C GLU A 124 92.89 -120.83 -57.38
N LYS A 125 92.38 -121.75 -58.22
CA LYS A 125 91.21 -121.49 -59.08
C LYS A 125 89.97 -121.19 -58.24
N GLU A 126 89.71 -121.94 -57.18
CA GLU A 126 88.62 -121.67 -56.24
C GLU A 126 88.78 -120.31 -55.55
N LYS A 127 90.00 -119.92 -55.16
CA LYS A 127 90.29 -118.59 -54.59
C LYS A 127 90.06 -117.46 -55.60
N LEU A 128 90.45 -117.65 -56.86
CA LEU A 128 90.18 -116.67 -57.93
C LEU A 128 88.68 -116.53 -58.20
N GLU A 129 87.94 -117.64 -58.23
CA GLU A 129 86.48 -117.60 -58.36
C GLU A 129 85.80 -116.95 -57.15
N LEU A 130 86.25 -117.25 -55.92
CA LEU A 130 85.78 -116.57 -54.71
C LEU A 130 86.09 -115.07 -54.73
N THR A 131 87.26 -114.67 -55.25
CA THR A 131 87.64 -113.26 -55.40
C THR A 131 86.78 -112.57 -56.46
N LYS A 132 86.46 -113.27 -57.55
CA LYS A 132 85.54 -112.78 -58.58
C LYS A 132 84.13 -112.59 -58.02
N LEU A 133 83.59 -113.59 -57.32
CA LEU A 133 82.28 -113.52 -56.65
C LEU A 133 82.24 -112.39 -55.61
N LEU A 134 83.27 -112.27 -54.77
CA LEU A 134 83.39 -111.19 -53.80
C LEU A 134 83.44 -109.82 -54.48
N ASN A 135 84.20 -109.67 -55.57
CA ASN A 135 84.26 -108.42 -56.33
C ASN A 135 82.92 -108.08 -57.03
N GLU A 136 82.21 -109.08 -57.53
CA GLU A 136 80.86 -108.92 -58.09
C GLU A 136 79.86 -108.47 -57.00
N GLU A 137 79.95 -109.07 -55.81
CA GLU A 137 79.14 -108.71 -54.65
C GLU A 137 79.47 -107.31 -54.10
N VAL A 138 80.76 -106.96 -54.01
CA VAL A 138 81.23 -105.60 -53.66
C VAL A 138 80.70 -104.59 -54.68
N LYS A 139 80.84 -104.84 -55.99
CA LYS A 139 80.30 -103.95 -57.04
C LYS A 139 78.78 -103.79 -56.94
N LYS A 140 78.05 -104.86 -56.62
CA LYS A 140 76.60 -104.83 -56.42
C LYS A 140 76.24 -103.95 -55.22
N TYR A 141 76.91 -104.12 -54.07
CA TYR A 141 76.69 -103.29 -52.88
C TYR A 141 77.13 -101.83 -53.09
N GLU A 142 78.24 -101.57 -53.78
CA GLU A 142 78.68 -100.22 -54.14
C GLU A 142 77.66 -99.52 -55.04
N THR A 143 77.10 -100.23 -56.03
CA THR A 143 76.04 -99.71 -56.90
C THR A 143 74.77 -99.41 -56.11
N GLN A 144 74.39 -100.30 -55.19
CA GLN A 144 73.24 -100.06 -54.30
C GLN A 144 73.48 -98.87 -53.37
N MET A 145 74.67 -98.75 -52.80
CA MET A 145 75.07 -97.63 -51.95
C MET A 145 75.06 -96.30 -52.71
N ALA A 146 75.54 -96.27 -53.96
CA ALA A 146 75.46 -95.09 -54.81
C ALA A 146 74.00 -94.68 -55.11
N LYS A 147 73.13 -95.65 -55.41
CA LYS A 147 71.68 -95.40 -55.60
C LYS A 147 71.02 -94.86 -54.33
N LEU A 148 71.33 -95.42 -53.17
CA LEU A 148 70.80 -94.94 -51.89
C LEU A 148 71.28 -93.52 -51.57
N ARG A 149 72.55 -93.19 -51.84
CA ARG A 149 73.08 -91.82 -51.68
C ARG A 149 72.36 -90.81 -52.58
N LEU A 150 72.20 -91.14 -53.87
CA LEU A 150 71.45 -90.29 -54.80
C LEU A 150 69.99 -90.13 -54.39
N SER A 151 69.36 -91.20 -53.89
CA SER A 151 68.00 -91.14 -53.35
C SER A 151 67.91 -90.26 -52.11
N MET A 152 68.90 -90.34 -51.21
CA MET A 152 68.97 -89.53 -49.99
C MET A 152 69.18 -88.05 -50.32
N GLU A 153 70.05 -87.73 -51.28
CA GLU A 153 70.28 -86.36 -51.76
C GLU A 153 68.99 -85.76 -52.35
N LYS A 154 68.27 -86.52 -53.19
CA LYS A 154 66.96 -86.07 -53.71
C LYS A 154 65.93 -85.80 -52.62
N VAL A 155 65.89 -86.65 -51.58
CA VAL A 155 64.97 -86.46 -50.45
C VAL A 155 65.37 -85.22 -49.63
N GLU A 156 66.67 -84.98 -49.45
CA GLU A 156 67.20 -83.83 -48.73
C GLU A 156 66.92 -82.52 -49.48
N ASP A 157 67.08 -82.48 -50.80
CA ASP A 157 66.71 -81.33 -51.65
C ASP A 157 65.20 -81.01 -51.51
N ILE A 158 64.35 -82.05 -51.51
CA ILE A 158 62.91 -81.90 -51.30
C ILE A 158 62.61 -81.35 -49.89
N ARG A 159 63.27 -81.89 -48.86
CA ARG A 159 63.10 -81.42 -47.46
C ARG A 159 63.45 -79.94 -47.34
N GLN A 160 64.60 -79.52 -47.88
CA GLN A 160 65.04 -78.13 -47.85
C GLN A 160 64.09 -77.20 -48.60
N LYS A 161 63.59 -77.62 -49.78
CA LYS A 161 62.59 -76.86 -50.53
C LYS A 161 61.30 -76.67 -49.74
N LEU A 162 60.77 -77.74 -49.12
CA LEU A 162 59.57 -77.67 -48.29
C LEU A 162 59.77 -76.81 -47.04
N GLU A 163 60.92 -76.90 -46.39
CA GLU A 163 61.26 -76.05 -45.23
C GLU A 163 61.33 -74.57 -45.60
N PHE A 164 61.88 -74.25 -46.76
CA PHE A 164 61.88 -72.90 -47.30
C PHE A 164 60.46 -72.41 -47.60
N GLU A 165 59.65 -73.21 -48.29
CA GLU A 165 58.24 -72.88 -48.57
C GLU A 165 57.43 -72.66 -47.28
N ILE A 166 57.57 -73.55 -46.29
CA ILE A 166 56.94 -73.39 -44.96
C ILE A 166 57.40 -72.09 -44.29
N THR A 167 58.70 -71.78 -44.36
CA THR A 167 59.25 -70.55 -43.77
C THR A 167 58.69 -69.31 -44.46
N MET A 168 58.62 -69.30 -45.79
CA MET A 168 58.01 -68.21 -46.55
C MET A 168 56.53 -68.02 -46.20
N VAL A 169 55.75 -69.11 -46.16
CA VAL A 169 54.33 -69.06 -45.80
C VAL A 169 54.14 -68.54 -44.38
N LYS A 170 54.97 -68.96 -43.42
CA LYS A 170 54.93 -68.45 -42.04
C LYS A 170 55.25 -66.96 -41.96
N VAL A 171 56.23 -66.48 -42.71
CA VAL A 171 56.58 -65.04 -42.76
C VAL A 171 55.42 -64.24 -43.36
N GLU A 172 54.83 -64.70 -44.47
CA GLU A 172 53.74 -64.00 -45.13
C GLU A 172 52.47 -63.98 -44.27
N ALA A 173 52.07 -65.13 -43.70
CA ALA A 173 50.98 -65.20 -42.73
C ALA A 173 51.23 -64.33 -41.49
N GLY A 174 52.50 -64.19 -41.08
CA GLY A 174 52.92 -63.28 -40.02
C GLY A 174 52.67 -61.81 -40.38
N LYS A 175 52.99 -61.38 -41.61
CA LYS A 175 52.71 -60.02 -42.08
C LYS A 175 51.22 -59.73 -42.12
N ASP A 176 50.42 -60.65 -42.66
CA ASP A 176 48.96 -60.51 -42.73
C ASP A 176 48.34 -60.40 -41.33
N LYS A 177 48.80 -61.25 -40.39
CA LYS A 177 48.40 -61.17 -38.98
C LYS A 177 48.72 -59.80 -38.37
N HIS A 178 49.96 -59.31 -38.52
CA HIS A 178 50.35 -58.00 -38.00
C HIS A 178 49.56 -56.85 -38.65
N ALA A 179 49.25 -56.94 -39.94
CA ALA A 179 48.42 -55.95 -40.63
C ALA A 179 46.98 -55.94 -40.10
N ALA A 180 46.40 -57.13 -39.88
CA ALA A 180 45.08 -57.28 -39.27
C ALA A 180 45.04 -56.76 -37.83
N GLU A 181 46.06 -57.06 -37.01
CA GLU A 181 46.20 -56.57 -35.63
C GLU A 181 46.29 -55.05 -35.57
N LYS A 182 47.10 -54.41 -36.43
CA LYS A 182 47.16 -52.94 -36.52
C LYS A 182 45.83 -52.32 -36.92
N LYS A 183 45.11 -52.93 -37.88
CA LYS A 183 43.79 -52.44 -38.29
C LYS A 183 42.77 -52.58 -37.15
N MET A 184 42.81 -53.68 -36.41
CA MET A 184 41.97 -53.90 -35.24
C MET A 184 42.26 -52.90 -34.13
N GLU A 185 43.53 -52.61 -33.84
CA GLU A 185 43.92 -51.60 -32.85
C GLU A 185 43.44 -50.19 -33.25
N GLN A 186 43.57 -49.82 -34.53
CA GLN A 186 43.05 -48.55 -35.05
C GLN A 186 41.53 -48.45 -34.92
N MET A 187 40.80 -49.52 -35.28
CA MET A 187 39.35 -49.57 -35.12
C MET A 187 38.94 -49.51 -33.65
N GLN A 188 39.69 -50.15 -32.75
CA GLN A 188 39.45 -50.10 -31.32
C GLN A 188 39.62 -48.67 -30.78
N LYS A 189 40.71 -47.98 -31.13
CA LYS A 189 40.95 -46.58 -30.78
C LYS A 189 39.83 -45.66 -31.28
N MET A 190 39.36 -45.86 -32.51
CA MET A 190 38.24 -45.11 -33.07
C MET A 190 36.94 -45.38 -32.30
N ASN A 191 36.67 -46.63 -31.95
CA ASN A 191 35.48 -47.01 -31.18
C ASN A 191 35.51 -46.42 -29.77
N GLU A 192 36.65 -46.46 -29.08
CA GLU A 192 36.84 -45.81 -27.77
C GLU A 192 36.61 -44.29 -27.85
N HIS A 193 37.12 -43.63 -28.90
CA HIS A 193 36.87 -42.21 -29.14
C HIS A 193 35.39 -41.90 -29.34
N LEU A 194 34.69 -42.67 -30.19
CA LEU A 194 33.25 -42.49 -30.43
C LEU A 194 32.42 -42.77 -29.16
N ARG A 195 32.79 -43.76 -28.34
CA ARG A 195 32.13 -44.01 -27.05
C ARG A 195 32.29 -42.84 -26.10
N ALA A 196 33.49 -42.28 -26.00
CA ALA A 196 33.73 -41.10 -25.16
C ALA A 196 32.92 -39.89 -25.62
N GLN A 197 32.87 -39.64 -26.94
CA GLN A 197 32.04 -38.57 -27.51
C GLN A 197 30.55 -38.78 -27.25
N ASN A 198 30.04 -40.01 -27.43
CA ASN A 198 28.64 -40.32 -27.13
C ASN A 198 28.31 -40.10 -25.65
N ALA A 199 29.19 -40.54 -24.73
CA ALA A 199 29.01 -40.31 -23.30
C ALA A 199 28.99 -38.81 -22.95
N GLU A 200 29.87 -38.01 -23.54
CA GLU A 200 29.89 -36.56 -23.36
C GLU A 200 28.61 -35.90 -23.88
N MET A 201 28.13 -36.29 -25.06
CA MET A 201 26.89 -35.76 -25.64
C MET A 201 25.67 -36.13 -24.80
N LEU A 202 25.59 -37.38 -24.30
CA LEU A 202 24.54 -37.81 -23.36
C LEU A 202 24.55 -36.98 -22.08
N GLN A 203 25.73 -36.72 -21.50
CA GLN A 203 25.86 -35.88 -20.31
C GLN A 203 25.39 -34.45 -20.58
N ARG A 204 25.83 -33.85 -21.69
CA ARG A 204 25.40 -32.50 -22.10
C ARG A 204 23.89 -32.41 -22.31
N MET A 205 23.27 -33.42 -22.90
CA MET A 205 21.82 -33.47 -23.05
C MET A 205 21.12 -33.48 -21.69
N SER A 206 21.55 -34.36 -20.77
CA SER A 206 21.02 -34.39 -19.39
C SER A 206 21.17 -33.04 -18.67
N ASP A 207 22.32 -32.37 -18.82
CA ASP A 207 22.56 -31.08 -18.16
C ASP A 207 21.67 -29.96 -18.73
N ILE A 208 21.46 -29.95 -20.05
CA ILE A 208 20.55 -29.01 -20.71
C ILE A 208 19.09 -29.29 -20.30
N GLU A 209 18.67 -30.55 -20.22
CA GLU A 209 17.34 -30.93 -19.76
C GLU A 209 17.07 -30.44 -18.32
N LYS A 210 18.03 -30.64 -17.41
CA LYS A 210 17.93 -30.11 -16.03
C LYS A 210 17.88 -28.59 -16.00
N ALA A 211 18.73 -27.92 -16.78
CA ALA A 211 18.71 -26.45 -16.86
C ALA A 211 17.37 -25.92 -17.43
N LEU A 212 16.80 -26.62 -18.41
CA LEU A 212 15.50 -26.30 -18.97
C LEU A 212 14.38 -26.47 -17.92
N GLU A 213 14.39 -27.56 -17.17
CA GLU A 213 13.43 -27.83 -16.08
C GLU A 213 13.46 -26.71 -15.03
N ILE A 214 14.66 -26.33 -14.56
CA ILE A 214 14.86 -25.25 -13.58
C ILE A 214 14.34 -23.92 -14.13
N THR A 215 14.67 -23.60 -15.39
CA THR A 215 14.25 -22.34 -16.02
C THR A 215 12.74 -22.27 -16.22
N LYS A 216 12.10 -23.39 -16.57
CA LYS A 216 10.63 -23.48 -16.67
C LYS A 216 9.99 -23.22 -15.31
N LYS A 217 10.45 -23.93 -14.27
CA LYS A 217 9.93 -23.77 -12.92
C LYS A 217 10.08 -22.34 -12.40
N ALA A 218 11.25 -21.73 -12.58
CA ALA A 218 11.49 -20.33 -12.19
C ALA A 218 10.53 -19.36 -12.91
N ARG A 219 10.31 -19.57 -14.22
CA ARG A 219 9.35 -18.76 -14.99
C ARG A 219 7.91 -18.95 -14.48
N ASP A 220 7.50 -20.18 -14.17
CA ASP A 220 6.15 -20.45 -13.68
C ASP A 220 5.92 -19.81 -12.30
N GLU A 221 6.94 -19.82 -11.43
CA GLU A 221 6.93 -19.11 -10.15
C GLU A 221 6.82 -17.60 -10.34
N ASP A 222 7.63 -17.00 -11.22
CA ASP A 222 7.54 -15.57 -11.57
C ASP A 222 6.17 -15.21 -12.13
N GLN A 223 5.60 -16.03 -13.00
CA GLN A 223 4.28 -15.85 -13.59
C GLN A 223 3.19 -15.84 -12.49
N HIS A 224 3.25 -16.78 -11.56
CA HIS A 224 2.31 -16.84 -10.44
C HIS A 224 2.44 -15.61 -9.53
N VAL A 225 3.66 -15.13 -9.28
CA VAL A 225 3.88 -13.88 -8.52
C VAL A 225 3.24 -12.69 -9.24
N PHE A 226 3.47 -12.54 -10.56
CA PHE A 226 2.85 -11.47 -11.33
C PHE A 226 1.33 -11.54 -11.35
N GLU A 227 0.74 -12.73 -11.44
CA GLU A 227 -0.72 -12.92 -11.38
C GLU A 227 -1.29 -12.53 -10.00
N SER A 228 -0.60 -12.89 -8.91
CA SER A 228 -0.97 -12.49 -7.56
C SER A 228 -0.92 -10.96 -7.38
N ASP A 229 0.16 -10.32 -7.82
CA ASP A 229 0.34 -8.87 -7.76
C ASP A 229 -0.73 -8.12 -8.59
N LEU A 230 -1.08 -8.64 -9.77
CA LEU A 230 -2.15 -8.08 -10.59
C LEU A 230 -3.51 -8.20 -9.89
N SER A 231 -3.80 -9.34 -9.26
CA SER A 231 -5.03 -9.54 -8.49
C SER A 231 -5.12 -8.59 -7.29
N GLU A 232 -4.01 -8.34 -6.58
CA GLU A 232 -3.97 -7.38 -5.48
C GLU A 232 -4.21 -5.95 -5.97
N ARG A 233 -3.55 -5.53 -7.05
CA ARG A 233 -3.78 -4.21 -7.67
C ARG A 233 -5.21 -4.03 -8.11
N GLU A 234 -5.84 -5.05 -8.68
CA GLU A 234 -7.24 -5.01 -9.08
C GLU A 234 -8.18 -4.84 -7.86
N LYS A 235 -7.91 -5.53 -6.75
CA LYS A 235 -8.65 -5.32 -5.49
C LYS A 235 -8.50 -3.88 -4.97
N ILE A 236 -7.30 -3.31 -5.04
CA ILE A 236 -7.03 -1.93 -4.64
C ILE A 236 -7.83 -0.96 -5.52
N LEU A 237 -7.80 -1.14 -6.84
CA LEU A 237 -8.59 -0.32 -7.78
C LEU A 237 -10.10 -0.41 -7.49
N GLN A 238 -10.62 -1.61 -7.27
CA GLN A 238 -12.03 -1.80 -6.91
C GLN A 238 -12.40 -1.12 -5.59
N ASN A 239 -11.47 -1.03 -4.64
CA ASN A 239 -11.70 -0.31 -3.38
C ASN A 239 -11.72 1.20 -3.59
N TYR A 240 -10.79 1.75 -4.37
CA TYR A 240 -10.82 3.16 -4.76
C TYR A 240 -12.11 3.52 -5.52
N ASP A 241 -12.58 2.66 -6.44
CA ASP A 241 -13.85 2.89 -7.14
C ASP A 241 -15.05 2.95 -6.18
N LYS A 242 -15.06 2.13 -5.12
CA LYS A 242 -16.10 2.18 -4.07
C LYS A 242 -16.01 3.49 -3.29
N GLU A 243 -14.81 3.90 -2.90
CA GLU A 243 -14.56 5.14 -2.16
C GLU A 243 -14.97 6.37 -2.98
N ILE A 244 -14.60 6.43 -4.26
CA ILE A 244 -15.00 7.50 -5.18
C ILE A 244 -16.52 7.60 -5.28
N LYS A 245 -17.23 6.47 -5.38
CA LYS A 245 -18.70 6.44 -5.41
C LYS A 245 -19.31 6.97 -4.11
N LEU A 246 -18.78 6.57 -2.95
CA LEU A 246 -19.22 7.05 -1.64
C LEU A 246 -19.01 8.55 -1.51
N LEU A 247 -17.80 9.04 -1.79
CA LEU A 247 -17.47 10.48 -1.74
C LEU A 247 -18.33 11.30 -2.71
N THR A 248 -18.63 10.76 -3.90
CA THR A 248 -19.52 11.42 -4.85
C THR A 248 -20.93 11.54 -4.29
N SER A 249 -21.45 10.48 -3.66
CA SER A 249 -22.78 10.53 -3.03
C SER A 249 -22.85 11.49 -1.84
N GLU A 250 -21.79 11.55 -1.03
CA GLU A 250 -21.68 12.47 0.10
C GLU A 250 -21.56 13.93 -0.39
N LYS A 251 -20.77 14.18 -1.44
CA LYS A 251 -20.69 15.50 -2.08
C LYS A 251 -22.06 15.98 -2.54
N ILE A 252 -22.81 15.14 -3.27
CA ILE A 252 -24.17 15.49 -3.73
C ILE A 252 -25.10 15.76 -2.54
N HIS A 253 -24.99 14.98 -1.46
CA HIS A 253 -25.78 15.19 -0.25
C HIS A 253 -25.46 16.53 0.42
N LEU A 254 -24.18 16.87 0.56
CA LEU A 254 -23.74 18.13 1.14
C LEU A 254 -24.16 19.33 0.28
N GLU A 255 -24.04 19.24 -1.04
CA GLU A 255 -24.55 20.26 -1.97
C GLU A 255 -26.06 20.50 -1.78
N HIS A 256 -26.83 19.43 -1.61
CA HIS A 256 -28.26 19.54 -1.31
C HIS A 256 -28.54 20.21 0.05
N VAL A 257 -27.81 19.83 1.11
CA VAL A 257 -27.96 20.47 2.43
C VAL A 257 -27.61 21.95 2.38
N LEU A 258 -26.52 22.32 1.70
CA LEU A 258 -26.13 23.71 1.50
C LEU A 258 -27.22 24.50 0.77
N GLN A 259 -27.77 23.95 -0.32
CA GLN A 259 -28.86 24.60 -1.06
C GLN A 259 -30.10 24.84 -0.19
N VAL A 260 -30.46 23.89 0.67
CA VAL A 260 -31.59 24.04 1.61
C VAL A 260 -31.30 25.12 2.67
N GLN A 261 -30.07 25.17 3.18
CA GLN A 261 -29.66 26.19 4.15
C GLN A 261 -29.66 27.59 3.53
N GLU A 262 -29.14 27.76 2.31
CA GLU A 262 -29.18 29.02 1.57
C GLU A 262 -30.62 29.50 1.36
N ASN A 263 -31.52 28.60 0.96
CA ASN A 263 -32.94 28.92 0.80
C ASN A 263 -33.57 29.38 2.13
N THR A 264 -33.26 28.67 3.22
CA THR A 264 -33.76 29.03 4.57
C THR A 264 -33.23 30.40 5.01
N LEU A 265 -31.96 30.70 4.76
CA LEU A 265 -31.35 32.00 5.08
C LEU A 265 -31.99 33.13 4.26
N MET A 266 -32.22 32.93 2.96
CA MET A 266 -32.92 33.90 2.11
C MET A 266 -34.34 34.19 2.64
N GLU A 267 -35.08 33.15 3.05
CA GLU A 267 -36.41 33.31 3.64
C GLU A 267 -36.37 34.08 4.98
N LEU A 268 -35.40 33.78 5.85
CA LEU A 268 -35.22 34.48 7.12
C LEU A 268 -34.84 35.94 6.91
N GLN A 269 -33.93 36.25 5.97
CA GLN A 269 -33.57 37.61 5.60
C GLN A 269 -34.79 38.40 5.12
N LYS A 270 -35.62 37.78 4.27
CA LYS A 270 -36.88 38.39 3.81
C LYS A 270 -37.84 38.70 4.97
N LYS A 271 -38.02 37.75 5.91
CA LYS A 271 -38.87 37.94 7.10
C LYS A 271 -38.33 39.04 8.02
N LEU A 272 -37.01 39.08 8.22
CA LEU A 272 -36.36 40.11 9.05
C LEU A 272 -36.57 41.50 8.46
N LEU A 273 -36.36 41.67 7.14
CA LEU A 273 -36.61 42.94 6.46
C LEU A 273 -38.09 43.35 6.59
N GLN A 274 -39.02 42.43 6.38
CA GLN A 274 -40.45 42.70 6.57
C GLN A 274 -40.76 43.17 7.99
N GLN A 275 -40.23 42.48 9.01
CA GLN A 275 -40.42 42.85 10.41
C GLN A 275 -39.80 44.22 10.74
N GLU A 276 -38.62 44.53 10.20
CA GLU A 276 -37.97 45.83 10.38
C GLU A 276 -38.80 46.97 9.77
N THR A 277 -39.33 46.78 8.55
CA THR A 277 -40.25 47.75 7.95
C THR A 277 -41.55 47.93 8.75
N GLY A 278 -42.09 46.84 9.32
CA GLY A 278 -43.24 46.90 10.23
C GLY A 278 -42.93 47.71 11.49
N ARG A 279 -41.83 47.40 12.17
CA ARG A 279 -41.37 48.15 13.36
C ARG A 279 -41.15 49.63 13.08
N LYS A 280 -40.63 49.99 11.90
CA LYS A 280 -40.45 51.39 11.51
C LYS A 280 -41.79 52.12 11.40
N LYS A 281 -42.79 51.51 10.73
CA LYS A 281 -44.15 52.05 10.64
C LYS A 281 -44.78 52.22 12.03
N ASP A 282 -44.68 51.22 12.88
CA ASP A 282 -45.20 51.28 14.25
C ASP A 282 -44.48 52.36 15.09
N SER A 283 -43.18 52.56 14.89
CA SER A 283 -42.45 53.65 15.53
C SER A 283 -42.92 55.03 15.04
N GLU A 284 -43.22 55.18 13.76
CA GLU A 284 -43.76 56.42 13.19
C GLU A 284 -45.17 56.71 13.71
N THR A 285 -46.04 55.71 13.78
CA THR A 285 -47.40 55.88 14.35
C THR A 285 -47.36 56.23 15.84
N LEU A 286 -46.50 55.56 16.62
CA LEU A 286 -46.31 55.88 18.05
C LEU A 286 -45.79 57.31 18.27
N LYS A 287 -44.89 57.81 17.40
CA LYS A 287 -44.43 59.20 17.47
C LYS A 287 -45.57 60.19 17.23
N ILE A 288 -46.42 59.94 16.22
CA ILE A 288 -47.59 60.79 15.94
C ILE A 288 -48.54 60.78 17.15
N GLN A 289 -48.85 59.60 17.69
CA GLN A 289 -49.71 59.46 18.87
C GLN A 289 -49.13 60.18 20.09
N ALA A 290 -47.81 60.12 20.33
CA ALA A 290 -47.15 60.84 21.40
C ALA A 290 -47.33 62.36 21.24
N THR A 291 -47.13 62.90 20.04
CA THR A 291 -47.34 64.34 19.77
C THR A 291 -48.80 64.78 19.92
N GLU A 292 -49.77 63.93 19.56
CA GLU A 292 -51.20 64.22 19.74
C GLU A 292 -51.59 64.25 21.22
N LEU A 293 -51.06 63.31 22.01
CA LEU A 293 -51.23 63.30 23.46
C LEU A 293 -50.60 64.54 24.12
N GLU A 294 -49.39 64.92 23.74
CA GLU A 294 -48.74 66.15 24.21
C GLU A 294 -49.64 67.38 23.96
N TYR A 295 -50.12 67.54 22.73
CA TYR A 295 -51.05 68.63 22.38
C TYR A 295 -52.35 68.59 23.21
N SER A 296 -52.93 67.40 23.40
CA SER A 296 -54.14 67.23 24.22
C SER A 296 -53.89 67.59 25.69
N THR A 297 -52.75 67.19 26.26
CA THR A 297 -52.39 67.52 27.65
C THR A 297 -52.13 69.01 27.84
N GLU A 298 -51.48 69.68 26.87
CA GLU A 298 -51.29 71.13 26.89
C GLU A 298 -52.64 71.88 26.81
N ARG A 299 -53.55 71.42 25.95
CA ARG A 299 -54.92 71.94 25.87
C ARG A 299 -55.69 71.73 27.17
N GLU A 300 -55.62 70.54 27.75
CA GLU A 300 -56.24 70.24 29.04
C GLU A 300 -55.69 71.14 30.15
N GLY A 301 -54.37 71.38 30.18
CA GLY A 301 -53.71 72.31 31.11
C GLY A 301 -54.24 73.74 30.99
N ARG A 302 -54.39 74.26 29.75
CA ARG A 302 -55.01 75.58 29.51
C ARG A 302 -56.45 75.64 30.00
N LEU A 303 -57.27 74.64 29.69
CA LEU A 303 -58.67 74.58 30.13
C LEU A 303 -58.79 74.49 31.65
N LYS A 304 -57.89 73.78 32.34
CA LYS A 304 -57.86 73.74 33.81
C LYS A 304 -57.54 75.11 34.41
N LEU A 305 -56.59 75.84 33.85
CA LEU A 305 -56.25 77.19 34.30
C LEU A 305 -57.42 78.17 34.08
N GLU A 306 -58.08 78.10 32.92
CA GLU A 306 -59.29 78.87 32.63
C GLU A 306 -60.41 78.55 33.62
N LEU A 307 -60.63 77.27 33.94
CA LEU A 307 -61.60 76.83 34.93
C LEU A 307 -61.27 77.38 36.33
N GLU A 308 -60.00 77.30 36.77
CA GLU A 308 -59.57 77.84 38.07
C GLU A 308 -59.79 79.36 38.14
N ASN A 309 -59.48 80.09 37.07
CA ASN A 309 -59.72 81.53 36.98
C ASN A 309 -61.22 81.86 37.01
N ALA A 310 -62.05 81.09 36.31
CA ALA A 310 -63.50 81.24 36.34
C ALA A 310 -64.04 80.99 37.77
N MET A 311 -63.56 79.96 38.46
CA MET A 311 -63.92 79.68 39.86
C MET A 311 -63.53 80.83 40.80
N LYS A 312 -62.32 81.39 40.67
CA LYS A 312 -61.90 82.57 41.45
C LYS A 312 -62.82 83.77 41.21
N ARG A 313 -63.22 84.01 39.96
CA ARG A 313 -64.15 85.08 39.60
C ARG A 313 -65.54 84.85 40.19
N VAL A 314 -66.07 83.63 40.12
CA VAL A 314 -67.33 83.26 40.76
C VAL A 314 -67.26 83.55 42.26
N LYS A 315 -66.21 83.10 42.94
CA LYS A 315 -66.04 83.33 44.38
C LYS A 315 -65.97 84.83 44.73
N SER A 316 -65.24 85.63 43.95
CA SER A 316 -65.19 87.09 44.15
C SER A 316 -66.56 87.76 43.93
N LEU A 317 -67.34 87.30 42.95
CA LEU A 317 -68.70 87.79 42.73
C LEU A 317 -69.63 87.37 43.88
N GLU A 318 -69.51 86.15 44.39
CA GLU A 318 -70.25 85.69 45.58
C GLU A 318 -69.93 86.56 46.80
N GLU A 319 -68.66 86.84 47.07
CA GLU A 319 -68.22 87.75 48.15
C GLU A 319 -68.77 89.17 47.96
N SER A 320 -68.75 89.69 46.72
CA SER A 320 -69.32 91.01 46.40
C SER A 320 -70.84 91.04 46.62
N ILE A 321 -71.57 90.02 46.18
CA ILE A 321 -73.02 89.91 46.36
C ILE A 321 -73.34 89.85 47.86
N GLU A 322 -72.57 89.09 48.65
CA GLU A 322 -72.79 89.02 50.10
C GLU A 322 -72.50 90.36 50.78
N SER A 323 -71.44 91.07 50.37
CA SER A 323 -71.17 92.42 50.88
C SER A 323 -72.27 93.43 50.51
N GLU A 324 -72.88 93.29 49.32
CA GLU A 324 -74.00 94.12 48.88
C GLU A 324 -75.27 93.79 49.66
N ARG A 325 -75.52 92.52 49.96
CA ARG A 325 -76.61 92.10 50.86
C ARG A 325 -76.45 92.69 52.27
N GLU A 326 -75.24 92.65 52.83
CA GLU A 326 -74.94 93.26 54.14
C GLU A 326 -75.15 94.78 54.10
N ALA A 327 -74.63 95.46 53.07
CA ALA A 327 -74.80 96.90 52.90
C ALA A 327 -76.27 97.28 52.74
N HIS A 328 -77.04 96.51 51.96
CA HIS A 328 -78.47 96.70 51.80
C HIS A 328 -79.21 96.49 53.13
N LEU A 329 -78.90 95.43 53.90
CA LEU A 329 -79.48 95.21 55.23
C LEU A 329 -79.17 96.38 56.18
N LYS A 330 -77.92 96.82 56.23
CA LYS A 330 -77.49 97.95 57.06
C LYS A 330 -78.18 99.26 56.65
N SER A 331 -78.31 99.52 55.35
CA SER A 331 -79.03 100.67 54.80
C SER A 331 -80.52 100.62 55.15
N LYS A 332 -81.15 99.45 54.98
CA LYS A 332 -82.56 99.21 55.34
C LYS A 332 -82.81 99.47 56.83
N PHE A 333 -82.03 98.87 57.72
CA PHE A 333 -82.13 99.12 59.17
C PHE A 333 -81.82 100.58 59.52
N GLY A 334 -80.83 101.20 58.87
CA GLY A 334 -80.54 102.62 59.04
C GLY A 334 -81.72 103.52 58.68
N SER A 335 -82.39 103.24 57.56
CA SER A 335 -83.60 103.97 57.16
C SER A 335 -84.76 103.74 58.13
N GLU A 336 -84.95 102.50 58.62
CA GLU A 336 -85.97 102.20 59.64
C GLU A 336 -85.69 102.99 60.95
N ILE A 337 -84.43 103.08 61.37
CA ILE A 337 -84.03 103.89 62.55
C ILE A 337 -84.32 105.38 62.32
N ILE A 338 -84.01 105.93 61.14
CA ILE A 338 -84.30 107.34 60.82
C ILE A 338 -85.81 107.60 60.82
N GLN A 339 -86.60 106.69 60.24
CA GLN A 339 -88.07 106.80 60.25
C GLN A 339 -88.62 106.82 61.69
N LEU A 340 -88.11 105.96 62.58
CA LEU A 340 -88.47 105.97 64.00
C LEU A 340 -88.15 107.32 64.66
N LYS A 341 -86.94 107.85 64.47
CA LYS A 341 -86.53 109.16 64.99
C LYS A 341 -87.35 110.32 64.43
N PHE A 342 -87.71 110.25 63.15
CA PHE A 342 -88.56 111.26 62.52
C PHE A 342 -89.94 111.29 63.18
N HIS A 343 -90.54 110.13 63.43
CA HIS A 343 -91.80 110.05 64.16
C HIS A 343 -91.68 110.52 65.62
N GLU A 344 -90.57 110.23 66.32
CA GLU A 344 -90.31 110.77 67.66
C GLU A 344 -90.24 112.31 67.65
N LEU A 345 -89.48 112.90 66.71
CA LEU A 345 -89.39 114.35 66.55
C LEU A 345 -90.72 114.99 66.14
N GLU A 346 -91.52 114.34 65.29
CA GLU A 346 -92.87 114.80 64.97
C GLU A 346 -93.78 114.78 66.21
N ALA A 347 -93.67 113.75 67.05
CA ALA A 347 -94.42 113.67 68.30
C ALA A 347 -94.01 114.78 69.28
N GLU A 348 -92.70 115.04 69.43
CA GLU A 348 -92.19 116.17 70.23
C GLU A 348 -92.65 117.52 69.66
N LEU A 349 -92.62 117.70 68.34
CA LEU A 349 -93.10 118.92 67.68
C LEU A 349 -94.59 119.14 67.90
N GLN A 350 -95.40 118.08 67.82
CA GLN A 350 -96.83 118.17 68.13
C GLN A 350 -97.09 118.48 69.60
N ALA A 351 -96.33 117.85 70.50
CA ALA A 351 -96.38 118.21 71.92
C ALA A 351 -96.06 119.70 72.12
N GLU A 352 -95.03 120.23 71.46
CA GLU A 352 -94.67 121.65 71.59
C GLU A 352 -95.68 122.60 70.91
N LYS A 353 -96.32 122.19 69.81
CA LYS A 353 -97.48 122.89 69.23
C LYS A 353 -98.65 122.93 70.21
N THR A 354 -98.96 121.84 70.90
CA THR A 354 -100.03 121.86 71.91
C THR A 354 -99.65 122.73 73.10
N LYS A 355 -98.36 122.74 73.48
CA LYS A 355 -97.84 123.58 74.56
C LYS A 355 -97.91 125.06 74.21
N THR A 356 -97.52 125.43 72.99
CA THR A 356 -97.63 126.81 72.47
C THR A 356 -99.08 127.22 72.27
N ALA A 357 -99.97 126.34 71.80
CA ALA A 357 -101.40 126.61 71.73
C ALA A 357 -102.02 126.84 73.11
N ASN A 358 -101.64 126.04 74.11
CA ASN A 358 -102.06 126.24 75.51
C ASN A 358 -101.54 127.56 76.07
N ALA A 359 -100.28 127.93 75.77
CA ALA A 359 -99.72 129.22 76.14
C ALA A 359 -100.44 130.40 75.46
N MET A 360 -100.82 130.26 74.18
CA MET A 360 -101.62 131.26 73.47
C MET A 360 -103.02 131.40 74.08
N CYS A 361 -103.70 130.29 74.40
CA CYS A 361 -105.02 130.32 75.05
C CYS A 361 -104.94 130.99 76.43
N ALA A 362 -103.90 130.69 77.21
CA ALA A 362 -103.63 131.39 78.47
C ALA A 362 -103.40 132.90 78.25
N MET A 363 -102.65 133.28 77.21
CA MET A 363 -102.41 134.68 76.85
C MET A 363 -103.70 135.40 76.43
N GLU A 364 -104.58 134.77 75.65
CA GLU A 364 -105.90 135.32 75.30
C GLU A 364 -106.77 135.55 76.53
N THR A 365 -106.68 134.66 77.52
CA THR A 365 -107.40 134.79 78.79
C THR A 365 -106.94 136.02 79.56
N VAL A 366 -105.62 136.24 79.65
CA VAL A 366 -105.03 137.45 80.26
C VAL A 366 -105.42 138.71 79.50
N LYS A 367 -105.45 138.65 78.16
CA LYS A 367 -105.84 139.77 77.31
C LYS A 367 -107.30 140.18 77.54
N LYS A 368 -108.19 139.22 77.78
CA LYS A 368 -109.60 139.47 78.12
C LYS A 368 -109.75 140.12 79.50
N GLN A 369 -108.99 139.66 80.49
CA GLN A 369 -108.97 140.26 81.83
C GLN A 369 -108.49 141.71 81.81
N LEU A 370 -107.51 142.05 80.97
CA LEU A 370 -107.06 143.43 80.76
C LEU A 370 -108.15 144.31 80.13
N GLY A 371 -108.88 143.79 79.14
CA GLY A 371 -109.99 144.52 78.51
C GLY A 371 -111.14 144.81 79.48
N GLU A 372 -111.47 143.87 80.37
CA GLU A 372 -112.49 144.05 81.41
C GLU A 372 -112.06 145.08 82.47
N LEU A 373 -110.78 145.09 82.84
CA LEU A 373 -110.21 146.07 83.77
C LEU A 373 -110.28 147.50 83.20
N GLU A 374 -109.96 147.65 81.92
CA GLU A 374 -109.98 148.93 81.22
C GLU A 374 -111.40 149.50 81.07
N GLU A 375 -112.39 148.63 80.89
CA GLU A 375 -113.80 149.01 80.85
C GLU A 375 -114.33 149.45 82.23
N THR A 376 -113.90 148.80 83.31
CA THR A 376 -114.23 149.22 84.69
C THR A 376 -113.61 150.58 85.02
N TYR A 377 -112.37 150.83 84.61
CA TYR A 377 -111.69 152.11 84.80
C TYR A 377 -112.42 153.28 84.09
N GLN A 378 -112.92 153.10 82.87
CA GLN A 378 -113.64 154.15 82.14
C GLN A 378 -115.02 154.48 82.75
N LYS A 379 -115.71 153.48 83.31
CA LYS A 379 -117.00 153.67 84.01
C LYS A 379 -116.84 154.47 85.32
N GLU A 380 -115.66 154.41 85.93
CA GLU A 380 -115.36 155.13 87.17
C GLU A 380 -114.92 156.58 86.89
N ARG A 381 -114.22 156.79 85.76
CA ARG A 381 -113.82 158.12 85.26
C ARG A 381 -115.01 159.00 84.85
N THR A 382 -116.03 158.44 84.22
CA THR A 382 -117.25 159.18 83.82
C THR A 382 -118.09 159.59 85.04
N LYS A 383 -118.18 158.73 86.06
CA LYS A 383 -118.85 159.05 87.35
C LYS A 383 -118.17 160.17 88.14
N ALA A 384 -116.83 160.25 88.06
CA ALA A 384 -116.08 161.33 88.70
C ALA A 384 -116.30 162.69 88.00
N SER A 385 -116.47 162.71 86.67
CA SER A 385 -116.71 163.92 85.89
C SER A 385 -118.09 164.54 86.18
N ASP A 386 -119.14 163.72 86.32
CA ASP A 386 -120.51 164.19 86.61
C ASP A 386 -120.68 164.73 88.04
N SER A 387 -119.77 164.37 88.95
CA SER A 387 -119.80 164.81 90.34
C SER A 387 -119.16 166.19 90.55
N ILE A 388 -118.34 166.68 89.61
CA ILE A 388 -117.61 167.94 89.75
C ILE A 388 -118.43 169.16 89.27
N GLU A 389 -119.29 169.01 88.26
CA GLU A 389 -119.99 170.19 87.69
C GLU A 389 -121.26 170.62 88.47
N LYS A 390 -121.75 169.79 89.42
CA LYS A 390 -122.84 170.18 90.33
C LYS A 390 -122.40 171.05 91.53
N LEU A 391 -121.12 171.40 91.65
CA LEU A 391 -120.57 172.07 92.85
C LEU A 391 -120.10 173.53 92.68
N HIS A 392 -120.27 174.20 91.55
CA HIS A 392 -119.98 175.65 91.45
C HIS A 392 -121.14 176.48 90.87
N LYS A 393 -122.17 176.60 91.70
CA LYS A 393 -123.18 177.66 91.68
C LYS A 393 -122.81 178.71 92.72
#